data_AF-A0ABD6B2Z2-F1
#
_entry.id   AF-A0ABD6B2Z2-F1
#
_cell.length_a   1.000
_cell.length_b   1.000
_cell.length_c   1.000
_cell.angle_alpha   90.00
_cell.angle_beta   90.00
_cell.angle_gamma   90.00
#
_symmetry.space_group_name_H-M   'P 1'
#
loop_
_entity.id
_entity.type
_entity.pdbx_description
1 polymer ?
#
loop_
_entity_poly.entity_id
_entity_poly.type
_entity_poly.pdbx_seq_one_letter_code
_entity_poly.pdbx_strand_id
1 'polypeptide(L)'
;LDAAAPAVGDALGITLPGFPINAALGLALGAMLGDIGASFVKRRSGRERGAAFPGLDQLDFVVGALLLALLFAPDWTTSTFSLARVAVVVVVTPLLHLGTNGIAYWLGVKDEPW
;
A
#
# COMPACT_ATOMS: atom_id res chain seq x y z
N LEU A 1 5.67 18.12 -0.03
CA LEU A 1 6.99 17.47 -0.19
C LEU A 1 7.78 18.12 -1.32
N ASP A 2 7.14 18.41 -2.47
CA ASP A 2 7.79 19.06 -3.62
C ASP A 2 8.35 20.47 -3.39
N ALA A 3 7.88 21.21 -2.37
CA ALA A 3 8.34 22.58 -2.11
C ALA A 3 9.83 22.68 -1.75
N ALA A 4 10.44 21.63 -1.18
CA ALA A 4 11.85 21.61 -0.82
C ALA A 4 12.72 20.85 -1.84
N ALA A 5 12.11 20.12 -2.78
CA ALA A 5 12.80 19.27 -3.74
C ALA A 5 13.80 20.03 -4.64
N PRO A 6 13.52 21.28 -5.12
CA PRO A 6 14.48 22.04 -5.91
C PRO A 6 15.73 22.39 -5.12
N ALA A 7 15.57 22.95 -3.91
CA ALA A 7 16.69 23.37 -3.08
C ALA A 7 17.61 22.21 -2.67
N VAL A 8 17.02 21.05 -2.36
CA VAL A 8 17.78 19.84 -2.03
C VAL A 8 18.42 19.23 -3.28
N GLY A 9 17.72 19.24 -4.41
CA GLY A 9 18.25 18.75 -5.68
C GLY A 9 19.45 19.56 -6.17
N ASP A 10 19.37 20.88 -6.07
CA ASP A 10 20.46 21.80 -6.42
C ASP A 10 21.67 21.63 -5.49
N ALA A 11 21.43 21.44 -4.18
CA ALA A 11 22.51 21.23 -3.21
C ALA A 11 23.24 19.88 -3.39
N LEU A 12 22.54 18.85 -3.87
CA LEU A 12 23.06 17.50 -4.03
C LEU A 12 23.44 17.16 -5.47
N GLY A 13 23.16 18.03 -6.44
CA GLY A 13 23.39 17.79 -7.86
C GLY A 13 22.56 16.63 -8.42
N ILE A 14 21.41 16.31 -7.81
CA ILE A 14 20.52 15.21 -8.22
C ILE A 14 19.10 15.73 -8.46
N THR A 15 18.44 15.24 -9.50
CA THR A 15 17.01 15.52 -9.72
C THR A 15 16.17 14.64 -8.81
N LEU A 16 15.44 15.25 -7.87
CA LEU A 16 14.50 14.52 -7.03
C LEU A 16 13.18 14.29 -7.78
N PRO A 17 12.63 13.06 -7.77
CA PRO A 17 11.32 12.81 -8.33
C PRO A 17 10.25 13.56 -7.52
N GLY A 18 9.36 14.27 -8.22
CA GLY A 18 8.21 14.92 -7.60
C GLY A 18 7.20 13.91 -7.08
N PHE A 19 6.47 14.28 -6.03
CA PHE A 19 5.35 13.51 -5.47
C PHE A 19 4.07 14.34 -5.54
N PRO A 20 3.32 14.23 -6.64
CA PRO A 20 2.23 15.14 -6.90
C PRO A 20 1.05 14.83 -5.98
N ILE A 21 0.35 15.87 -5.53
CA ILE A 21 -0.70 15.75 -4.49
C ILE A 21 -1.86 14.84 -4.90
N ASN A 22 -2.17 14.78 -6.20
CA ASN A 22 -3.16 13.86 -6.76
C ASN A 22 -2.76 12.38 -6.58
N ALA A 23 -1.48 12.05 -6.73
CA ALA A 23 -0.97 10.71 -6.43
C ALA A 23 -1.09 10.40 -4.94
N ALA A 24 -0.72 11.35 -4.06
CA ALA A 24 -0.87 11.20 -2.62
C ALA A 24 -2.32 10.94 -2.21
N LEU A 25 -3.26 11.71 -2.77
CA LEU A 25 -4.69 11.53 -2.56
C LEU A 25 -5.18 10.18 -3.09
N GLY A 26 -4.77 9.78 -4.30
CA GLY A 26 -5.15 8.52 -4.92
C GLY A 26 -4.67 7.31 -4.12
N LEU A 27 -3.40 7.32 -3.67
CA LEU A 27 -2.83 6.26 -2.84
C LEU A 27 -3.55 6.13 -1.50
N ALA A 28 -3.73 7.23 -0.77
CA ALA A 28 -4.33 7.20 0.57
C ALA A 28 -5.83 6.83 0.52
N LEU A 29 -6.60 7.49 -0.35
CA LEU A 29 -8.02 7.19 -0.52
C LEU A 29 -8.22 5.77 -1.05
N GLY A 30 -7.39 5.35 -1.99
CA GLY A 30 -7.46 4.03 -2.57
C GLY A 30 -7.16 2.91 -1.58
N ALA A 31 -6.15 3.09 -0.72
CA ALA A 31 -5.87 2.14 0.34
C ALA A 31 -7.11 1.93 1.23
N MET A 32 -7.71 3.02 1.71
CA MET A 32 -8.91 2.95 2.55
C MET A 32 -10.10 2.31 1.83
N LEU A 33 -10.33 2.63 0.55
CA LEU A 33 -11.40 2.03 -0.23
C LEU A 33 -11.16 0.54 -0.52
N GLY A 34 -9.90 0.14 -0.71
CA GLY A 34 -9.49 -1.26 -0.81
C GLY A 34 -9.90 -2.05 0.42
N ASP A 35 -9.52 -1.59 1.61
CA ASP A 35 -9.85 -2.24 2.90
C ASP A 35 -11.37 -2.34 3.14
N ILE A 36 -12.10 -1.27 2.82
CA ILE A 36 -13.56 -1.23 2.92
C ILE A 36 -14.18 -2.26 1.95
N GLY A 37 -13.69 -2.30 0.71
CA GLY A 37 -14.15 -3.23 -0.32
C GLY A 37 -13.89 -4.69 0.07
N ALA A 38 -12.68 -5.01 0.52
CA ALA A 38 -12.34 -6.34 1.00
C ALA A 38 -13.15 -6.73 2.24
N SER A 39 -13.36 -5.79 3.17
CA SER A 39 -14.23 -6.00 4.33
C SER A 39 -15.67 -6.30 3.93
N PHE A 40 -16.20 -5.60 2.93
CA PHE A 40 -17.53 -5.88 2.38
C PHE A 40 -17.60 -7.28 1.76
N VAL A 41 -16.62 -7.68 0.95
CA VAL A 41 -16.54 -9.04 0.35
C VAL A 41 -16.45 -10.11 1.44
N LYS A 42 -15.64 -9.90 2.48
CA LYS A 42 -15.56 -10.78 3.65
C LYS A 42 -16.93 -10.98 4.31
N ARG A 43 -17.70 -9.91 4.53
CA ARG A 43 -19.05 -10.01 5.11
C ARG A 43 -20.05 -10.72 4.20
N ARG A 44 -19.98 -10.52 2.88
CA ARG A 44 -20.84 -11.21 1.92
C ARG A 44 -20.50 -12.69 1.73
N SER A 45 -19.26 -13.08 2.00
CA SER A 45 -18.84 -14.48 2.02
C SER A 45 -19.13 -15.22 3.33
N GLY A 46 -19.85 -14.58 4.27
CA GLY A 46 -20.25 -15.20 5.54
C GLY A 46 -19.16 -15.27 6.62
N ARG A 47 -17.98 -14.64 6.39
CA ARG A 47 -16.91 -14.60 7.39
C ARG A 47 -17.26 -13.63 8.51
N GLU A 48 -16.92 -13.96 9.76
CA GLU A 48 -17.09 -13.09 10.92
C GLU A 48 -16.05 -11.97 10.98
N ARG A 49 -16.34 -10.92 11.75
CA ARG A 49 -15.39 -9.83 11.98
C ARG A 49 -14.11 -10.37 12.62
N GLY A 50 -12.96 -10.04 12.05
CA GLY A 50 -11.66 -10.54 12.50
C GLY A 50 -11.23 -11.86 11.87
N ALA A 51 -12.12 -12.56 11.15
CA ALA A 51 -11.72 -13.76 10.43
C ALA A 51 -10.73 -13.42 9.30
N ALA A 52 -9.56 -14.08 9.33
CA ALA A 52 -8.53 -13.90 8.32
C ALA A 52 -9.01 -14.35 6.93
N PHE A 53 -8.64 -13.57 5.92
CA PHE A 53 -8.73 -13.93 4.52
C PHE A 53 -7.35 -13.75 3.87
N PRO A 54 -6.47 -14.77 3.98
CA PRO A 54 -5.13 -14.72 3.40
C PRO A 54 -5.16 -14.38 1.91
N GLY A 55 -4.18 -13.61 1.45
CA GLY A 55 -4.10 -13.03 0.12
C GLY A 55 -4.91 -11.74 -0.01
N LEU A 56 -6.21 -11.79 0.33
CA LEU A 56 -7.08 -10.61 0.25
C LEU A 56 -6.65 -9.54 1.27
N ASP A 57 -6.52 -9.91 2.53
CA ASP A 57 -6.23 -8.98 3.64
C ASP A 57 -4.82 -8.37 3.59
N GLN A 58 -3.94 -8.87 2.72
CA GLN A 58 -2.58 -8.37 2.58
C GLN A 58 -2.42 -7.45 1.38
N LEU A 59 -3.32 -7.54 0.38
CA LEU A 59 -3.17 -6.85 -0.91
C LEU A 59 -4.35 -5.96 -1.26
N ASP A 60 -5.44 -6.00 -0.49
CA ASP A 60 -6.63 -5.17 -0.67
C ASP A 60 -6.30 -3.67 -0.72
N PHE A 61 -5.59 -3.15 0.27
CA PHE A 61 -5.16 -1.76 0.27
C PHE A 61 -4.21 -1.42 -0.89
N VAL A 62 -3.31 -2.35 -1.25
CA VAL A 62 -2.35 -2.16 -2.37
C VAL A 62 -3.10 -1.99 -3.68
N VAL A 63 -4.06 -2.89 -3.95
CA VAL A 63 -4.86 -2.85 -5.17
C VAL A 63 -5.67 -1.56 -5.23
N GLY A 64 -6.35 -1.20 -4.14
CA GLY A 64 -7.12 0.05 -4.09
C GLY A 64 -6.26 1.29 -4.31
N ALA A 65 -5.10 1.36 -3.63
CA ALA A 65 -4.16 2.47 -3.74
C ALA A 65 -3.62 2.65 -5.16
N LEU A 66 -3.17 1.56 -5.80
CA LEU A 66 -2.60 1.63 -7.15
C LEU A 66 -3.65 1.97 -8.20
N LEU A 67 -4.88 1.47 -8.08
CA LEU A 67 -5.97 1.80 -9.00
C LEU A 67 -6.34 3.28 -8.94
N LEU A 68 -6.48 3.84 -7.75
CA LEU A 68 -6.84 5.25 -7.59
C LEU A 68 -5.66 6.19 -7.87
N ALA A 69 -4.43 5.79 -7.56
CA ALA A 69 -3.24 6.52 -8.00
C ALA A 69 -3.15 6.55 -9.53
N LEU A 70 -3.41 5.42 -10.21
CA LEU A 70 -3.44 5.35 -11.67
C LEU A 70 -4.54 6.26 -12.24
N LEU A 71 -5.70 6.33 -11.59
CA LEU A 71 -6.80 7.20 -12.00
C LEU A 71 -6.48 8.69 -11.81
N PHE A 72 -5.88 9.06 -10.68
CA PHE A 72 -5.67 10.46 -10.31
C PHE A 72 -4.36 11.04 -10.83
N ALA A 73 -3.34 10.21 -11.04
CA ALA A 73 -2.00 10.58 -11.47
C ALA A 73 -1.38 9.50 -12.38
N PRO A 74 -1.91 9.26 -13.59
CA PRO A 74 -1.53 8.14 -14.44
C PRO A 74 -0.05 8.14 -14.85
N ASP A 75 0.49 9.27 -15.29
CA ASP A 75 1.88 9.39 -15.75
C ASP A 75 2.87 9.18 -14.59
N TRP A 76 2.55 9.75 -13.43
CA TRP A 76 3.35 9.55 -12.22
C TRP A 76 3.28 8.10 -11.75
N THR A 77 2.11 7.48 -11.78
CA THR A 77 1.90 6.11 -11.32
C THR A 77 2.63 5.11 -12.22
N THR A 78 2.53 5.25 -13.54
CA THR A 78 3.18 4.35 -14.50
C THR A 78 4.70 4.51 -14.52
N SER A 79 5.23 5.72 -14.30
CA SER A 79 6.68 5.95 -14.14
C SER A 79 7.22 5.49 -12.79
N THR A 80 6.42 5.59 -11.72
CA THR A 80 6.81 5.20 -10.35
C THR A 80 6.65 3.70 -10.10
N PHE A 81 5.59 3.08 -10.59
CA PHE A 81 5.27 1.66 -10.36
C PHE A 81 5.46 0.84 -11.63
N SER A 82 6.72 0.63 -12.02
CA SER A 82 7.04 -0.35 -13.05
C SER A 82 6.57 -1.75 -12.65
N LEU A 83 6.40 -2.66 -13.61
CA LEU A 83 5.94 -4.03 -13.33
C LEU A 83 6.84 -4.74 -12.29
N ALA A 84 8.15 -4.52 -12.36
CA ALA A 84 9.10 -5.04 -11.37
C ALA A 84 8.86 -4.47 -9.97
N ARG A 85 8.58 -3.16 -9.84
CA ARG A 85 8.27 -2.53 -8.54
C ARG A 85 6.93 -3.00 -8.00
N VAL A 86 5.92 -3.16 -8.86
CA VAL A 86 4.63 -3.75 -8.47
C VAL A 86 4.83 -5.18 -7.96
N ALA A 87 5.63 -6.00 -8.64
CA ALA A 87 5.96 -7.35 -8.19
C ALA A 87 6.64 -7.35 -6.81
N VAL A 88 7.59 -6.43 -6.59
CA VAL A 88 8.21 -6.24 -5.27
C VAL A 88 7.16 -5.89 -4.21
N VAL A 89 6.26 -4.94 -4.47
CA VAL A 89 5.19 -4.58 -3.53
C VAL A 89 4.30 -5.78 -3.22
N VAL A 90 3.86 -6.53 -4.24
CA VAL A 90 3.00 -7.71 -4.07
C VAL A 90 3.66 -8.82 -3.25
N VAL A 91 4.98 -8.98 -3.35
CA VAL A 91 5.72 -10.00 -2.59
C VAL A 91 6.08 -9.51 -1.19
N VAL A 92 6.60 -8.30 -1.07
CA VAL A 92 7.11 -7.75 0.20
C VAL A 92 5.95 -7.46 1.16
N THR A 93 4.80 -7.01 0.66
CA THR A 93 3.65 -6.68 1.52
C THR A 93 3.19 -7.86 2.39
N PRO A 94 2.86 -9.06 1.84
CA PRO A 94 2.49 -10.21 2.67
C PRO A 94 3.66 -10.70 3.55
N LEU A 95 4.91 -10.62 3.09
CA LEU A 95 6.07 -10.96 3.91
C LEU A 95 6.18 -10.06 5.14
N LEU A 96 5.98 -8.76 4.98
CA LEU A 96 5.97 -7.80 6.08
C LEU A 96 4.80 -8.05 7.02
N HIS A 97 3.60 -8.32 6.50
CA HIS A 97 2.43 -8.64 7.34
C HIS A 97 2.69 -9.88 8.21
N LEU A 98 3.11 -10.99 7.60
CA LEU A 98 3.38 -12.23 8.33
C LEU A 98 4.57 -12.07 9.28
N GLY A 99 5.64 -11.40 8.86
CA GLY A 99 6.82 -11.19 9.69
C GLY A 99 6.54 -10.33 10.91
N THR A 100 5.84 -9.21 10.75
CA THR A 100 5.48 -8.33 11.87
C THR A 100 4.46 -8.97 12.81
N ASN A 101 3.47 -9.70 12.28
CA ASN A 101 2.52 -10.46 13.11
C ASN A 101 3.21 -11.60 13.87
N GLY A 102 4.15 -12.31 13.24
CA GLY A 102 4.97 -13.33 13.90
C GLY A 102 5.84 -12.78 15.03
N ILE A 103 6.48 -11.62 14.84
CA ILE A 103 7.25 -10.95 15.90
C ILE A 103 6.32 -10.53 17.05
N ALA A 104 5.16 -9.96 16.75
CA ALA A 104 4.19 -9.55 17.77
C ALA A 104 3.66 -10.75 18.57
N TYR A 105 3.42 -11.88 17.90
CA TYR A 105 3.06 -13.14 18.56
C TYR A 105 4.17 -13.67 19.47
N TRP A 106 5.43 -13.67 18.98
CA TRP A 106 6.58 -14.12 19.77
C TRP A 106 6.82 -13.26 21.02
N LEU A 107 6.56 -11.96 20.93
CA LEU A 107 6.63 -11.03 22.07
C LEU A 107 5.40 -11.12 23.00
N GLY A 108 4.41 -11.95 22.69
CA GLY A 108 3.16 -12.06 23.47
C GLY A 108 2.26 -10.83 23.38
N VAL A 109 2.48 -9.95 22.38
CA VAL A 109 1.64 -8.76 22.13
C VAL A 109 0.38 -9.14 21.35
N LYS A 110 0.45 -10.23 20.58
CA LYS A 110 -0.66 -10.78 19.78
C LYS A 110 -0.88 -12.24 20.16
N ASP A 111 -2.14 -12.67 20.18
CA ASP A 111 -2.51 -14.07 20.46
C ASP A 111 -2.34 -14.99 19.24
N GLU A 112 -2.22 -14.43 18.04
CA GLU A 112 -2.14 -15.17 16.78
C GLU A 112 -1.04 -14.61 15.84
N PRO A 113 -0.30 -15.47 15.11
CA PRO A 113 0.83 -15.07 14.27
C PRO A 113 0.46 -14.58 12.85
N TRP A 114 -0.83 -14.48 12.50
CA TRP A 114 -1.30 -14.04 11.17
C TRP A 114 -1.90 -12.65 11.15
#